data_AF-A0A7S0MSI3-F1
#
_entry.id   AF-A0A7S0MSI3-F1
#
_cell.length_a   1.000
_cell.length_b   1.000
_cell.length_c   1.000
_cell.angle_alpha   90.00
_cell.angle_beta   90.00
_cell.angle_gamma   90.00
#
_symmetry.space_group_name_H-M   'P 1'
#
loop_
_entity.id
_entity.type
_entity.pdbx_description
1 polymer ?
#
loop_
_entity_poly.entity_id
_entity_poly.type
_entity_poly.pdbx_seq_one_letter_code
_entity_poly.pdbx_strand_id
1 'polypeptide(L)'
;IRQLYNMKGGAGEGSDQESRQRWPALESNPEILTNFLIGVGVPPTYSFVDVYGLDEDMLAMVPQPAFALVLLFPGGEREASAATTKEAGPWFVRQTEGLGNACGTIAAVHAAANSPIAAQLDPASPLAAFLERTRGLGA
;
A
#
# COMPACT_ATOMS: atom_id res chain seq x y z
N ILE A 1 -17.27 -7.44 -2.23
CA ILE A 1 -17.69 -8.87 -2.13
C ILE A 1 -17.31 -9.38 -0.74
N ARG A 2 -18.27 -9.72 0.13
CA ARG A 2 -17.98 -10.27 1.47
C ARG A 2 -17.66 -11.76 1.37
N GLN A 3 -16.50 -12.18 1.87
CA GLN A 3 -16.18 -13.58 2.14
C GLN A 3 -16.14 -13.76 3.66
N LEU A 4 -17.09 -14.55 4.20
CA LEU A 4 -17.05 -15.02 5.57
C LEU A 4 -15.92 -16.07 5.67
N TYR A 5 -14.89 -15.81 6.46
CA TYR A 5 -13.82 -16.79 6.68
C TYR A 5 -14.17 -17.73 7.85
N ASN A 6 -13.95 -19.02 7.63
CA ASN A 6 -14.15 -20.10 8.60
C ASN A 6 -12.93 -20.20 9.54
N MET A 7 -13.16 -20.17 10.86
CA MET A 7 -12.13 -20.49 11.86
C MET A 7 -12.13 -22.00 12.14
N LYS A 8 -11.22 -22.75 11.50
CA LYS A 8 -10.81 -24.05 12.04
C LYS A 8 -9.30 -24.07 12.21
N GLY A 9 -8.89 -23.99 13.48
CA GLY A 9 -7.54 -24.32 13.92
C GLY A 9 -7.28 -25.81 13.85
N GLY A 10 -6.06 -26.16 13.44
CA GLY A 10 -5.49 -27.51 13.56
C GLY A 10 -4.12 -27.38 14.20
N ALA A 11 -3.89 -28.16 15.26
CA ALA A 11 -2.66 -28.21 16.03
C ALA A 11 -1.56 -29.02 15.32
N GLY A 12 -0.30 -28.61 15.48
CA GLY A 12 0.91 -29.33 15.06
C GLY A 12 2.17 -28.62 15.56
N GLU A 13 3.10 -29.39 16.12
CA GLU A 13 4.19 -28.99 17.04
C GLU A 13 5.42 -28.30 16.39
N GLY A 14 5.96 -27.29 17.11
CA GLY A 14 7.40 -27.10 17.40
C GLY A 14 8.40 -26.77 16.28
N SER A 15 8.61 -25.48 16.01
CA SER A 15 9.94 -24.86 15.76
C SER A 15 9.79 -23.34 15.90
N ASP A 16 10.82 -22.64 16.40
CA ASP A 16 10.81 -21.23 16.81
C ASP A 16 9.96 -20.31 15.91
N GLN A 17 8.71 -20.08 16.32
CA GLN A 17 7.83 -19.11 15.69
C GLN A 17 8.21 -17.73 16.20
N GLU A 18 9.05 -17.01 15.47
CA GLU A 18 8.87 -15.56 15.41
C GLU A 18 7.40 -15.33 15.08
N SER A 19 6.65 -14.79 16.05
CA SER A 19 5.21 -14.63 15.94
C SER A 19 4.90 -13.89 14.65
N ARG A 20 4.28 -14.56 13.68
CA ARG A 20 3.93 -13.96 12.40
C ARG A 20 2.96 -12.80 12.68
N GLN A 21 3.47 -11.57 12.68
CA GLN A 21 2.65 -10.39 12.96
C GLN A 21 1.71 -10.18 11.77
N ARG A 22 0.44 -10.54 11.97
CA ARG A 22 -0.58 -10.41 10.94
C ARG A 22 -1.41 -9.17 11.22
N TRP A 23 -1.35 -8.21 10.31
CA TRP A 23 -2.17 -7.01 10.40
C TRP A 23 -3.61 -7.34 9.97
N PRO A 24 -4.59 -6.51 10.37
CA PRO A 24 -5.88 -6.50 9.70
C PRO A 24 -5.68 -6.19 8.22
N ALA A 25 -6.32 -6.95 7.34
CA ALA A 25 -6.24 -6.66 5.91
C ALA A 25 -7.02 -5.37 5.60
N LEU A 26 -6.36 -4.46 4.87
CA LEU A 26 -7.00 -3.24 4.41
C LEU A 26 -7.92 -3.58 3.23
N GLU A 27 -9.21 -3.26 3.36
CA GLU A 27 -10.17 -3.45 2.28
C GLU A 27 -9.86 -2.49 1.12
N SER A 28 -9.91 -2.99 -0.12
CA SER A 28 -9.73 -2.20 -1.34
C SER A 28 -10.98 -1.38 -1.62
N ASN A 29 -11.21 -0.39 -0.78
CA ASN A 29 -12.32 0.55 -0.83
C ASN A 29 -11.76 1.98 -0.76
N PRO A 30 -12.15 2.89 -1.68
CA PRO A 30 -11.62 4.24 -1.72
C PRO A 30 -11.77 5.04 -0.41
N GLU A 31 -12.89 4.88 0.30
CA GLU A 31 -13.13 5.56 1.59
C GLU A 31 -12.16 5.07 2.66
N ILE A 32 -11.95 3.76 2.75
CA ILE A 32 -11.03 3.15 3.72
C ILE A 32 -9.59 3.59 3.45
N LEU A 33 -9.16 3.57 2.18
CA LEU A 33 -7.81 3.98 1.78
C LEU A 33 -7.59 5.49 2.01
N THR A 34 -8.59 6.31 1.70
CA THR A 34 -8.55 7.77 1.92
C THR A 34 -8.45 8.09 3.39
N ASN A 35 -9.31 7.51 4.22
CA ASN A 35 -9.31 7.72 5.67
C ASN A 35 -7.99 7.25 6.31
N PHE A 36 -7.43 6.13 5.82
CA PHE A 36 -6.11 5.68 6.23
C PHE A 36 -5.03 6.73 5.93
N LEU A 37 -4.95 7.23 4.69
CA LEU A 37 -3.96 8.23 4.29
C LEU A 37 -4.08 9.53 5.07
N ILE A 38 -5.31 10.03 5.26
CA ILE A 38 -5.58 11.21 6.10
C ILE A 38 -5.07 10.95 7.52
N GLY A 39 -5.37 9.79 8.10
CA GLY A 39 -4.93 9.41 9.45
C GLY A 39 -3.41 9.35 9.62
N VAL A 40 -2.64 9.15 8.55
CA VAL A 40 -1.17 9.13 8.58
C VAL A 40 -0.51 10.44 8.12
N GLY A 41 -1.29 11.47 7.79
CA GLY A 41 -0.78 12.82 7.53
C GLY A 41 -0.96 13.37 6.12
N VAL A 42 -1.69 12.67 5.24
CA VAL A 42 -2.03 13.19 3.91
C VAL A 42 -3.14 14.24 4.02
N PRO A 43 -3.02 15.40 3.34
CA PRO A 43 -4.09 16.39 3.34
C PRO A 43 -5.43 15.84 2.81
N PRO A 44 -6.58 16.25 3.38
CA PRO A 44 -7.90 15.78 2.97
C PRO A 44 -8.34 16.26 1.58
N THR A 45 -7.51 17.06 0.90
CA THR A 45 -7.66 17.43 -0.51
C THR A 45 -7.32 16.28 -1.47
N TYR A 46 -6.73 15.20 -0.96
CA TYR A 46 -6.42 13.99 -1.71
C TYR A 46 -7.32 12.84 -1.28
N SER A 47 -7.81 12.08 -2.25
CA SER A 47 -8.64 10.92 -2.03
C SER A 47 -8.41 9.85 -3.07
N PHE A 48 -8.69 8.61 -2.71
CA PHE A 48 -8.87 7.54 -3.68
C PHE A 48 -10.27 7.65 -4.30
N VAL A 49 -10.38 7.18 -5.53
CA VAL A 49 -11.65 6.96 -6.23
C VAL A 49 -11.63 5.56 -6.86
N ASP A 50 -12.81 5.00 -7.10
CA ASP A 50 -12.92 3.77 -7.87
C ASP A 50 -12.57 4.01 -9.34
N VAL A 51 -11.88 3.03 -9.93
CA VAL A 51 -11.64 2.95 -11.38
C VAL A 51 -12.50 1.82 -11.93
N TYR A 52 -13.54 2.18 -12.68
CA TYR A 52 -14.53 1.22 -13.17
C TYR A 52 -14.03 0.36 -14.34
N GLY A 53 -13.04 0.87 -15.09
CA GLY A 53 -12.45 0.22 -16.25
C GLY A 53 -11.17 0.93 -16.68
N LEU A 54 -10.40 0.29 -17.56
CA LEU A 54 -9.14 0.81 -18.10
C LEU A 54 -9.26 1.22 -19.58
N ASP A 55 -10.46 1.17 -20.14
CA ASP A 55 -10.78 1.78 -21.42
C ASP A 55 -10.95 3.30 -21.29
N GLU A 56 -10.86 4.00 -22.43
CA GLU A 56 -10.83 5.47 -22.48
C GLU A 56 -12.07 6.11 -21.85
N ASP A 57 -13.26 5.56 -22.13
CA ASP A 57 -14.53 6.08 -21.62
C ASP A 57 -14.61 5.94 -20.08
N MET A 58 -14.19 4.80 -19.54
CA MET A 58 -14.17 4.59 -18.09
C MET A 58 -13.10 5.43 -17.38
N LEU A 59 -11.93 5.61 -18.00
CA LEU A 59 -10.85 6.44 -17.47
C LEU A 59 -11.20 7.93 -17.49
N ALA A 60 -12.03 8.39 -18.43
CA ALA A 60 -12.50 9.77 -18.48
C ALA A 60 -13.32 10.17 -17.23
N MET A 61 -13.85 9.20 -16.47
CA MET A 61 -14.54 9.45 -15.21
C MET A 61 -13.59 9.69 -14.02
N VAL A 62 -12.30 9.36 -14.15
CA VAL A 62 -11.31 9.51 -13.06
C VAL A 62 -10.93 10.98 -12.95
N PRO A 63 -11.12 11.64 -11.78
CA PRO A 63 -10.72 13.02 -11.57
C PRO A 63 -9.23 13.23 -11.83
N GLN A 64 -8.91 14.35 -12.47
CA GLN A 64 -7.54 14.72 -12.82
C GLN A 64 -7.03 15.88 -11.95
N PRO A 65 -5.72 15.94 -11.64
CA PRO A 65 -4.70 14.95 -12.01
C PRO A 65 -4.74 13.68 -11.14
N ALA A 66 -4.49 12.52 -11.74
CA ALA A 66 -4.30 11.25 -11.02
C ALA A 66 -2.80 11.02 -10.72
N PHE A 67 -2.47 10.65 -9.48
CA PHE A 67 -1.08 10.51 -9.03
C PHE A 67 -0.58 9.07 -8.89
N ALA A 68 -1.49 8.12 -8.68
CA ALA A 68 -1.16 6.71 -8.50
C ALA A 68 -2.38 5.83 -8.82
N LEU A 69 -2.11 4.60 -9.27
CA LEU A 69 -3.12 3.54 -9.43
C LEU A 69 -2.75 2.37 -8.52
N VAL A 70 -3.65 2.00 -7.61
CA VAL A 70 -3.49 0.83 -6.74
C VAL A 70 -4.37 -0.30 -7.28
N LEU A 71 -3.74 -1.39 -7.72
CA LEU A 71 -4.42 -2.54 -8.29
C LEU A 71 -4.41 -3.72 -7.32
N LEU A 72 -5.59 -4.13 -6.85
CA LEU A 72 -5.78 -5.40 -6.14
C LEU A 72 -6.04 -6.52 -7.16
N PHE A 73 -5.27 -7.60 -7.07
CA PHE A 73 -5.41 -8.78 -7.92
C PHE A 73 -5.17 -10.05 -7.08
N PRO A 74 -5.75 -11.21 -7.44
CA PRO A 74 -5.48 -12.47 -6.76
C PRO A 74 -3.99 -12.82 -6.84
N GLY A 75 -3.40 -13.25 -5.72
CA GLY A 75 -2.00 -13.69 -5.70
C GLY A 75 -1.75 -14.88 -6.64
N GLY A 76 -0.57 -14.90 -7.25
CA GLY A 76 -0.05 -15.97 -8.12
C GLY A 76 1.46 -15.80 -8.33
N GLU A 77 2.11 -16.77 -8.97
CA GLU A 77 3.53 -16.66 -9.35
C GLU A 77 3.69 -15.44 -10.28
N ARG A 78 4.29 -14.37 -9.75
CA ARG A 78 4.74 -13.24 -10.55
C ARG A 78 6.21 -13.48 -10.86
N GLU A 79 6.55 -13.55 -12.14
CA GLU A 79 7.93 -13.37 -12.54
C GLU A 79 8.34 -11.93 -12.19
N ALA A 80 9.24 -11.80 -11.21
CA ALA A 80 9.86 -10.53 -10.91
C ALA A 80 10.82 -10.21 -12.06
N SER A 81 10.44 -9.33 -12.98
CA SER A 81 11.41 -8.74 -13.90
C SER A 81 12.27 -7.77 -13.09
N ALA A 82 13.53 -8.14 -12.88
CA ALA A 82 14.50 -7.27 -12.21
C ALA A 82 14.82 -6.07 -13.11
N ALA A 83 14.13 -4.95 -12.90
CA ALA A 83 14.53 -3.68 -13.48
C ALA A 83 15.84 -3.22 -12.79
N THR A 84 16.95 -3.32 -13.52
CA THR A 84 18.26 -2.83 -13.10
C THR A 84 18.44 -1.38 -13.55
N THR A 85 17.90 -0.44 -12.79
CA THR A 85 18.17 1.00 -13.00
C THR A 85 19.26 1.48 -12.04
N LYS A 86 20.23 2.23 -12.58
CA LYS A 86 21.37 2.83 -11.86
C LYS A 86 21.06 4.18 -11.21
N GLU A 87 19.83 4.69 -11.37
CA GLU A 87 19.37 5.91 -10.69
C GLU A 87 18.74 5.58 -9.34
N ALA A 88 18.68 6.56 -8.43
CA ALA A 88 17.90 6.42 -7.21
C ALA A 88 16.44 6.19 -7.60
N GLY A 89 16.01 4.93 -7.53
CA GLY A 89 14.64 4.53 -7.88
C GLY A 89 13.59 5.15 -6.95
N PRO A 90 12.30 4.91 -7.22
CA PRO A 90 11.22 5.35 -6.33
C PRO A 90 11.48 4.87 -4.90
N TRP A 91 11.03 5.64 -3.90
CA TRP A 91 11.05 5.19 -2.52
C TRP A 91 10.22 3.91 -2.41
N PHE A 92 10.86 2.85 -1.90
CA PHE A 92 10.30 1.52 -1.92
C PHE A 92 10.57 0.78 -0.61
N VAL A 93 9.60 -0.03 -0.20
CA VAL A 93 9.71 -0.91 0.97
C VAL A 93 9.17 -2.27 0.59
N ARG A 94 9.92 -3.32 0.95
CA ARG A 94 9.47 -4.70 0.77
C ARG A 94 8.53 -5.07 1.90
N GLN A 95 7.40 -5.68 1.57
CA GLN A 95 6.62 -6.41 2.55
C GLN A 95 7.39 -7.69 2.91
N THR A 96 7.77 -7.83 4.17
CA THR A 96 8.48 -9.03 4.64
C THR A 96 7.50 -10.19 4.84
N GLU A 97 7.98 -11.43 4.71
CA GLU A 97 7.14 -12.63 4.83
C GLU A 97 6.45 -12.77 6.19
N GLY A 98 7.08 -12.22 7.23
CA GLY A 98 6.56 -12.16 8.60
C GLY A 98 5.43 -11.16 8.81
N LEU A 99 5.24 -10.21 7.88
CA LEU A 99 4.23 -9.15 7.95
C LEU A 99 3.04 -9.46 7.04
N GLY A 100 2.11 -10.27 7.55
CA GLY A 100 0.92 -10.68 6.80
C GLY A 100 -0.10 -9.53 6.64
N ASN A 101 -0.81 -9.51 5.50
CA ASN A 101 -1.91 -8.58 5.18
C ASN A 101 -1.57 -7.08 5.10
N ALA A 102 -0.30 -6.69 5.16
CA ALA A 102 0.10 -5.28 5.11
C ALA A 102 0.16 -4.69 3.69
N CYS A 103 -0.14 -5.47 2.64
CA CYS A 103 0.03 -5.05 1.24
C CYS A 103 -0.76 -3.79 0.88
N GLY A 104 -2.02 -3.67 1.35
CA GLY A 104 -2.85 -2.49 1.09
C GLY A 104 -2.28 -1.23 1.74
N THR A 105 -1.80 -1.34 2.99
CA THR A 105 -1.12 -0.24 3.68
C THR A 105 0.17 0.16 2.98
N ILE A 106 1.00 -0.81 2.62
CA ILE A 106 2.26 -0.56 1.90
C ILE A 106 1.99 0.11 0.55
N ALA A 107 0.99 -0.38 -0.21
CA ALA A 107 0.61 0.22 -1.48
C ALA A 107 0.11 1.67 -1.34
N ALA A 108 -0.72 1.96 -0.33
CA ALA A 108 -1.19 3.32 -0.06
C ALA A 108 -0.03 4.26 0.32
N VAL A 109 0.91 3.79 1.14
CA VAL A 109 2.12 4.54 1.50
C VAL A 109 2.99 4.77 0.27
N HIS A 110 3.19 3.78 -0.60
CA HIS A 110 3.93 3.95 -1.87
C HIS A 110 3.29 5.01 -2.77
N ALA A 111 1.96 5.03 -2.88
CA ALA A 111 1.23 6.00 -3.68
C ALA A 111 1.46 7.45 -3.18
N ALA A 112 1.40 7.67 -1.86
CA ALA A 112 1.65 8.99 -1.28
C ALA A 112 3.13 9.40 -1.37
N ALA A 113 4.06 8.50 -1.03
CA ALA A 113 5.48 8.78 -0.94
C ALA A 113 6.14 9.09 -2.29
N ASN A 114 5.61 8.52 -3.39
CA ASN A 114 6.16 8.68 -4.74
C ASN A 114 5.37 9.66 -5.62
N SER A 115 4.57 10.54 -5.01
CA SER A 115 3.80 11.58 -5.71
C SER A 115 4.08 12.97 -5.12
N PRO A 116 3.64 14.06 -5.77
CA PRO A 116 3.76 15.42 -5.22
C PRO A 116 3.08 15.62 -3.85
N ILE A 117 2.26 14.65 -3.41
CA ILE A 117 1.63 14.61 -2.09
C ILE A 117 2.68 14.54 -0.97
N ALA A 118 3.81 13.86 -1.20
CA ALA A 118 4.86 13.69 -0.19
C ALA A 118 5.40 15.03 0.35
N ALA A 119 5.44 16.07 -0.49
CA ALA A 119 5.88 17.41 -0.11
C ALA A 119 4.84 18.20 0.70
N GLN A 120 3.60 17.69 0.81
CA GLN A 120 2.47 18.34 1.46
C GLN A 120 1.98 17.58 2.71
N LEU A 121 2.69 16.52 3.11
CA LEU A 121 2.42 15.83 4.36
C LEU A 121 2.55 16.80 5.53
N ASP A 122 1.69 16.63 6.54
CA ASP A 122 1.91 17.30 7.83
C ASP A 122 3.30 16.88 8.37
N PRO A 123 4.24 17.82 8.62
CA PRO A 123 5.57 17.49 9.10
C PRO A 123 5.58 16.76 10.46
N ALA A 124 4.53 16.90 11.26
CA ALA A 124 4.37 16.19 12.53
C ALA A 124 3.74 14.80 12.36
N SER A 125 3.36 14.43 11.13
CA SER A 125 2.62 13.19 10.89
C SER A 125 3.47 11.92 10.98
N PRO A 126 2.86 10.77 11.28
CA PRO A 126 3.53 9.49 11.27
C PRO A 126 4.21 9.16 9.94
N LEU A 127 3.57 9.49 8.80
CA LEU A 127 4.12 9.20 7.49
C LEU A 127 5.35 10.07 7.18
N ALA A 128 5.30 11.37 7.48
CA ALA A 128 6.45 12.25 7.28
C ALA A 128 7.67 11.78 8.11
N ALA A 129 7.44 11.46 9.38
CA ALA A 129 8.49 10.93 10.25
C ALA A 129 9.04 9.58 9.75
N PHE A 130 8.20 8.71 9.21
CA PHE A 130 8.61 7.42 8.66
C PHE A 130 9.47 7.58 7.40
N LEU A 131 9.07 8.45 6.47
CA LEU A 131 9.84 8.72 5.25
C LEU A 131 11.20 9.34 5.56
N GLU A 132 11.27 10.29 6.50
CA GLU A 132 12.55 10.90 6.89
C GLU A 132 13.49 9.87 7.53
N ARG A 133 12.99 9.03 8.43
CA ARG A 133 13.78 7.98 9.09
C ARG A 133 14.26 6.88 8.15
N THR A 134 13.63 6.72 6.99
CA THR A 134 13.94 5.65 6.03
C THR A 134 14.70 6.13 4.80
N ARG A 135 14.90 7.46 4.62
CA ARG A 135 15.56 8.06 3.45
C ARG A 135 16.94 7.48 3.12
N GLY A 136 17.69 7.04 4.12
CA GLY A 136 19.04 6.46 3.96
C GLY A 136 19.11 4.93 4.01
N LEU A 137 17.98 4.24 4.12
CA LEU A 137 17.95 2.78 4.15
C LEU A 137 18.01 2.26 2.70
N GLY A 138 19.13 1.66 2.33
CA GLY A 138 19.36 1.11 0.99
C GLY A 138 18.56 -0.18 0.71
N ALA A 139 18.30 -0.41 -0.59
CA ALA A 139 17.60 -1.56 -1.15
C ALA A 139 18.40 -2.88 -1.08
#